data_AF-A0A1G8MX87-F1
#
_entry.id   AF-A0A1G8MX87-F1
#
_cell.length_a   1.000
_cell.length_b   1.000
_cell.length_c   1.000
_cell.angle_alpha   90.00
_cell.angle_beta   90.00
_cell.angle_gamma   90.00
#
_symmetry.space_group_name_H-M   'P 1'
#
loop_
_entity.id
_entity.type
_entity.pdbx_description
1 polymer ?
#
loop_
_entity_poly.entity_id
_entity_poly.type
_entity_poly.pdbx_seq_one_letter_code
_entity_poly.pdbx_strand_id
1 'polypeptide(L)' 'MPQRARGRVGYRGIVRLTEFHELVEGEFGRLRGESLLVDHVMQRLGGMTAAEAIEAGREPREVWRELCAEFDVPPQRR' A
#
# COMPACT_ATOMS: atom_id res chain seq x y z
N MET A 1 -9.82 24.05 -1.92
CA MET A 1 -10.64 22.93 -2.44
C MET A 1 -10.64 21.82 -1.40
N PRO A 2 -11.75 21.52 -0.70
CA PRO A 2 -11.77 20.44 0.29
C PRO A 2 -12.10 19.11 -0.40
N GLN A 3 -11.14 18.20 -0.47
CA GLN A 3 -11.35 16.83 -0.97
C GLN A 3 -12.25 16.08 0.02
N ARG A 4 -13.57 16.13 -0.21
CA ARG A 4 -14.55 15.29 0.48
C ARG A 4 -14.49 13.86 -0.06
N ALA A 5 -14.67 12.94 0.88
CA ALA A 5 -15.23 11.60 0.77
C ALA A 5 -14.39 10.53 0.04
N ARG A 6 -13.99 9.51 0.81
CA ARG A 6 -13.85 8.08 0.46
C ARG A 6 -13.75 7.38 1.82
N GLY A 7 -14.83 6.83 2.37
CA GLY A 7 -15.49 5.61 1.90
C GLY A 7 -15.06 4.51 2.86
N ARG A 8 -15.92 4.17 3.84
CA ARG A 8 -15.68 3.05 4.76
C ARG A 8 -15.62 1.76 3.96
N VAL A 9 -14.42 1.32 3.60
CA VAL A 9 -14.20 -0.01 3.04
C VAL A 9 -13.89 -0.91 4.23
N GLY A 10 -14.92 -1.58 4.74
CA GLY A 10 -14.72 -2.67 5.68
C GLY A 10 -14.50 -3.95 4.88
N TYR A 11 -13.24 -4.36 4.66
CA TYR A 11 -12.94 -5.73 4.25
C TYR A 11 -12.39 -6.51 5.45
N ARG A 12 -13.18 -7.48 5.89
CA ARG A 12 -12.92 -8.42 6.98
C ARG A 12 -11.77 -9.39 6.62
N GLY A 13 -10.56 -8.86 6.60
CA GLY A 13 -9.29 -9.58 6.43
C GLY A 13 -8.16 -8.63 6.79
N ILE A 14 -7.82 -8.58 8.07
CA ILE A 14 -6.76 -7.73 8.61
C ILE A 14 -5.44 -8.25 8.05
N VAL A 15 -4.93 -7.64 6.99
CA VAL A 15 -3.52 -7.80 6.60
C VAL A 15 -2.74 -7.05 7.66
N ARG A 16 -1.96 -7.78 8.48
CA ARG A 16 -1.12 -7.15 9.48
C ARG A 16 -0.01 -6.37 8.79
N LEU A 17 0.51 -5.35 9.46
CA LEU A 17 1.65 -4.57 8.94
C LEU A 17 2.81 -5.51 8.58
N THR A 18 3.09 -6.50 9.41
CA THR A 18 4.11 -7.53 9.14
C THR A 18 3.88 -8.30 7.85
N GLU A 19 2.65 -8.79 7.60
CA GLU A 19 2.32 -9.51 6.35
C GLU A 19 2.46 -8.61 5.12
N PHE A 20 2.12 -7.33 5.26
CA PHE A 20 2.34 -6.34 4.20
C PHE A 20 3.82 -6.18 3.87
N HIS A 21 4.69 -6.06 4.88
CA HIS A 21 6.13 -6.04 4.66
C HIS A 21 6.60 -7.34 4.00
N GLU A 22 6.15 -8.51 4.45
CA GLU A 22 6.52 -9.80 3.83
C GLU A 22 6.13 -9.89 2.35
N LEU A 23 4.95 -9.39 1.97
CA LEU A 23 4.51 -9.34 0.57
C LEU A 23 5.42 -8.42 -0.27
N VAL A 24 5.73 -7.24 0.28
CA VAL A 24 6.60 -6.26 -0.38
C VAL A 24 8.03 -6.80 -0.50
N GLU A 25 8.57 -7.44 0.54
CA GLU A 25 9.86 -8.10 0.51
C GLU A 25 9.88 -9.27 -0.49
N GLY A 26 8.78 -10.03 -0.59
CA GLY A 26 8.65 -11.16 -1.51
C GLY A 26 8.66 -10.73 -2.98
N GLU A 27 7.98 -9.64 -3.32
CA GLU A 27 7.87 -9.18 -4.71
C GLU A 27 9.03 -8.28 -5.15
N PHE A 28 9.48 -7.37 -4.28
CA PHE A 28 10.48 -6.36 -4.62
C PHE A 28 11.86 -6.62 -4.01
N GLY A 29 11.97 -7.57 -3.08
CA GLY A 29 13.15 -7.80 -2.26
C GLY A 29 13.21 -6.85 -1.06
N ARG A 30 13.88 -7.27 0.02
CA ARG A 30 13.92 -6.50 1.29
C ARG A 30 14.34 -5.04 1.15
N LEU A 31 15.54 -4.79 0.65
CA LEU A 31 16.11 -3.43 0.57
C LEU A 31 15.31 -2.50 -0.34
N ARG A 32 14.93 -2.98 -1.52
CA ARG A 32 14.16 -2.19 -2.50
C ARG A 32 12.72 -2.01 -2.05
N GLY A 33 12.12 -3.05 -1.46
CA GLY A 33 10.78 -3.03 -0.90
C GLY A 33 10.65 -1.98 0.19
N GLU A 34 11.53 -1.99 1.19
CA GLU A 34 11.51 -0.98 2.26
C GLU A 34 11.69 0.44 1.72
N SER A 35 12.62 0.65 0.77
CA SER A 35 12.82 1.96 0.14
C SER A 35 11.56 2.41 -0.62
N LEU A 36 10.89 1.51 -1.35
CA LEU A 36 9.64 1.82 -2.05
C LEU A 36 8.55 2.29 -1.09
N LEU A 37 8.47 1.72 0.12
CA LEU A 37 7.43 2.10 1.06
C LEU A 37 7.54 3.55 1.55
N VAL A 38 8.76 4.10 1.58
CA VAL A 38 9.04 5.45 2.09
C VAL A 38 9.34 6.47 1.00
N ASP A 39 9.84 6.03 -0.16
CA ASP A 39 10.25 6.94 -1.25
C ASP A 39 9.20 7.04 -2.36
N HIS A 40 8.35 6.01 -2.53
CA HIS A 40 7.39 5.99 -3.62
C HIS A 40 6.06 6.63 -3.24
N VAL A 41 5.83 7.83 -3.76
CA VAL A 41 4.60 8.59 -3.56
C VAL A 41 3.50 8.11 -4.50
N MET A 42 2.46 7.49 -3.95
CA MET A 42 1.32 6.98 -4.70
C MET A 42 0.23 8.05 -4.85
N GLN A 43 0.00 8.49 -6.09
CA GLN A 43 -1.02 9.52 -6.38
C GLN A 43 -2.44 9.05 -6.01
N ARG A 44 -2.71 7.75 -6.14
CA ARG A 44 -4.02 7.16 -5.83
C ARG A 44 -4.33 7.15 -4.33
N LEU A 45 -3.31 7.18 -3.47
CA LEU A 45 -3.45 7.31 -2.03
C LEU A 45 -3.61 8.76 -1.57
N GLY A 46 -3.58 9.73 -2.48
CA GLY A 46 -3.67 11.16 -2.17
C GLY A 46 -2.31 11.85 -2.21
N GLY A 47 -1.33 11.29 -2.93
CA GLY A 47 0.03 11.81 -2.96
C GLY A 47 0.80 11.47 -1.68
N MET A 48 0.53 10.29 -1.12
CA MET A 48 1.19 9.75 0.08
C MET A 48 2.03 8.55 -0.30
N THR A 49 3.11 8.33 0.44
CA THR A 49 3.87 7.08 0.39
C THR A 49 3.10 5.95 1.06
N ALA A 50 3.57 4.71 0.90
CA ALA A 50 2.95 3.58 1.56
C ALA A 50 3.00 3.74 3.09
N ALA A 51 4.18 4.12 3.61
CA ALA A 51 4.40 4.37 5.03
C ALA A 51 3.47 5.49 5.54
N GLU A 52 3.39 6.62 4.84
CA GLU A 52 2.50 7.73 5.21
C GLU A 52 1.02 7.31 5.18
N ALA A 53 0.61 6.50 4.21
CA ALA A 53 -0.75 6.00 4.13
C ALA A 53 -1.09 5.08 5.32
N ILE A 54 -0.17 4.20 5.72
CA ILE A 54 -0.32 3.36 6.92
C ILE A 54 -0.43 4.24 8.17
N GLU A 55 0.45 5.22 8.33
CA GLU A 55 0.42 6.15 9.46
C GLU A 55 -0.86 6.99 9.50
N ALA A 56 -1.40 7.35 8.33
CA ALA A 56 -2.70 8.01 8.19
C ALA A 56 -3.90 7.08 8.49
N GLY A 57 -3.65 5.81 8.84
CA GLY A 57 -4.67 4.82 9.19
C GLY A 57 -5.31 4.12 7.99
N ARG A 58 -4.68 4.15 6.81
CA ARG A 58 -5.13 3.38 5.65
C ARG A 58 -4.82 1.91 5.87
N GLU A 59 -5.68 1.04 5.35
CA GLU A 59 -5.49 -0.39 5.50
C GLU A 59 -4.28 -0.87 4.68
N PRO A 60 -3.36 -1.68 5.24
CA PRO A 60 -2.21 -2.20 4.51
C PRO A 60 -2.58 -2.95 3.23
N ARG A 61 -3.73 -3.62 3.24
CA ARG A 61 -4.26 -4.29 2.05
C ARG A 61 -4.61 -3.32 0.92
N GLU A 62 -5.15 -2.16 1.25
CA GLU A 62 -5.45 -1.12 0.27
C GLU A 62 -4.15 -0.57 -0.31
N VAL A 63 -3.20 -0.24 0.56
CA VAL A 63 -1.87 0.24 0.17
C VAL A 63 -1.16 -0.77 -0.74
N TRP A 64 -1.17 -2.06 -0.39
CA TRP A 64 -0.64 -3.15 -1.22
C TRP A 64 -1.28 -3.19 -2.60
N ARG A 65 -2.61 -3.09 -2.67
CA ARG A 65 -3.33 -3.14 -3.94
C ARG A 65 -2.95 -1.98 -4.86
N GLU A 66 -2.84 -0.78 -4.32
CA GLU A 66 -2.41 0.38 -5.11
C GLU A 66 -0.94 0.23 -5.54
N LEU A 67 -0.06 -0.24 -4.66
CA LEU A 67 1.32 -0.56 -4.99
C LEU A 67 1.42 -1.58 -6.14
N CYS A 68 0.68 -2.69 -6.06
CA CYS A 68 0.61 -3.66 -7.15
C CYS A 68 0.12 -3.05 -8.47
N ALA A 69 -0.83 -2.11 -8.42
CA ALA A 69 -1.35 -1.44 -9.60
C ALA A 69 -0.33 -0.46 -10.21
N GLU A 70 0.50 0.18 -9.39
CA GLU A 70 1.52 1.14 -9.84
C GLU A 70 2.75 0.45 -10.44
N PHE A 71 3.06 -0.76 -9.95
CA PHE A 71 4.19 -1.58 -10.40
C PHE A 71 3.80 -2.71 -11.36
N ASP A 72 2.55 -2.72 -11.85
CA ASP A 72 2.01 -3.78 -12.74
C ASP A 72 2.28 -5.21 -12.22
N VAL A 73 2.18 -5.40 -10.90
CA VAL A 73 2.39 -6.71 -10.28
C VAL A 73 1.26 -7.65 -10.72
N PRO A 74 1.58 -8.83 -11.31
CA PRO A 74 0.58 -9.73 -11.83
C PRO A 74 -0.41 -10.18 -10.75
N PRO A 75 -1.72 -10.31 -11.06
CA PRO A 75 -2.72 -10.71 -10.08
C PRO A 75 -2.52 -12.12 -9.53
N GLN A 76 -1.67 -12.94 -10.14
CA GLN A 76 -1.25 -14.24 -9.60
C GLN A 76 -0.41 -14.12 -8.32
N ARG A 77 0.11 -12.93 -7.99
CA ARG A 77 0.97 -12.67 -6.82
C ARG A 77 0.43 -11.58 -5.87
N ARG A 78 -0.82 -11.11 -6.04
CA ARG A 78 -1.42 -10.06 -5.19
C ARG A 78 -2.24 -10.61 -4.03
#